data_AF-N1UXS4-F1
#
_entry.id   AF-N1UXS4-F1
#
_cell.length_a   1.000
_cell.length_b   1.000
_cell.length_c   1.000
_cell.angle_alpha   90.00
_cell.angle_beta   90.00
_cell.angle_gamma   90.00
#
_symmetry.space_group_name_H-M   'P 1'
#
loop_
_entity.id
_entity.type
_entity.pdbx_description
1 polymer ?
#
loop_
_entity_poly.entity_id
_entity_poly.type
_entity_poly.pdbx_seq_one_letter_code
_entity_poly.pdbx_strand_id
1 'polypeptide(L)'
;ASSAAAPGGGGSPSGQAQPAWPDLLPGLEVLGQEETVERPEREQGEAPYSVLLAPEAAEDLPAAVAVARAAGSRVHEDPAADPRADPGTIDFLRGAPEHSVLGLGDGFGTAAVFAERTDAALTVPELPGGGLLAFPGRRMVALYGNPSGPALGALGEQDVDAAIRRAKELAQEYQPFSDEPVQPAFEIIATVATSSAGEDGDYSATTDPDELRSWVDAAGEAGVYVVLDLQPGTTDFLAQAKHFEDLLTLPHVGLALDPEWRLQDGQRHLEQIGSVDAAEVNRVADWLAGLTRTHNLPQKVFLLHQFQLRMIGNRESLDTAHEELAVVVHADGHGGPEQKMETWRTLRQDLPEGVWMGWKNFYDEDTPMFSPERTYREVSPAPWFVSYQ
;
A
#
# COMPACT_ATOMS: atom_id res chain seq x y z
N ALA A 1 47.66 -97.92 -8.86
CA ALA A 1 48.99 -98.05 -8.22
C ALA A 1 49.48 -96.65 -7.86
N SER A 2 50.22 -96.55 -6.75
CA SER A 2 50.55 -95.36 -5.96
C SER A 2 51.13 -94.11 -6.67
N SER A 3 50.86 -92.97 -6.00
CA SER A 3 51.72 -91.79 -5.72
C SER A 3 52.37 -91.02 -6.87
N ALA A 4 52.25 -89.69 -6.88
CA ALA A 4 53.08 -88.75 -6.12
C ALA A 4 52.93 -87.29 -6.62
N ALA A 5 53.26 -86.35 -5.70
CA ALA A 5 53.80 -85.00 -5.90
C ALA A 5 52.86 -83.81 -6.24
N ALA A 6 52.78 -82.87 -5.29
CA ALA A 6 52.69 -81.42 -5.54
C ALA A 6 54.14 -80.88 -5.78
N PRO A 7 54.40 -79.69 -6.36
CA PRO A 7 54.03 -78.40 -5.74
C PRO A 7 53.82 -77.17 -6.67
N GLY A 8 53.30 -76.08 -6.06
CA GLY A 8 53.52 -74.65 -6.43
C GLY A 8 52.75 -74.13 -7.64
N GLY A 9 52.16 -72.94 -7.69
CA GLY A 9 52.16 -71.75 -6.85
C GLY A 9 51.72 -70.60 -7.77
N GLY A 10 50.77 -69.76 -7.34
CA GLY A 10 50.28 -68.64 -8.13
C GLY A 10 49.24 -67.85 -7.35
N GLY A 11 49.65 -66.68 -6.86
CA GLY A 11 48.94 -65.87 -5.88
C GLY A 11 47.57 -65.37 -6.36
N SER A 12 46.64 -65.32 -5.41
CA SER A 12 45.41 -64.53 -5.53
C SER A 12 45.59 -63.21 -4.77
N PRO A 13 44.97 -62.12 -5.25
CA PRO A 13 45.31 -60.78 -4.84
C PRO A 13 44.90 -60.53 -3.39
N SER A 14 45.72 -59.75 -2.71
CA SER A 14 45.44 -59.10 -1.43
C SER A 14 44.11 -58.34 -1.51
N GLY A 15 43.03 -58.98 -1.07
CA GLY A 15 41.79 -58.31 -0.71
C GLY A 15 42.07 -57.49 0.53
N GLN A 16 42.46 -56.23 0.37
CA GLN A 16 42.28 -55.26 1.43
C GLN A 16 40.78 -55.25 1.74
N ALA A 17 40.41 -55.78 2.90
CA ALA A 17 39.05 -55.72 3.39
C ALA A 17 38.63 -54.25 3.33
N GLN A 18 37.61 -53.95 2.52
CA GLN A 18 37.00 -52.62 2.55
C GLN A 18 36.57 -52.38 4.00
N PRO A 19 37.04 -51.31 4.65
CA PRO A 19 36.70 -51.06 6.04
C PRO A 19 35.18 -51.02 6.15
N ALA A 20 34.65 -51.78 7.11
CA ALA A 20 33.22 -51.82 7.34
C ALA A 20 32.78 -50.43 7.80
N TRP A 21 31.61 -49.96 7.34
CA TRP A 21 31.07 -48.64 7.70
C TRP A 21 31.16 -48.27 9.20
N PRO A 22 31.00 -49.20 10.16
CA PRO A 22 31.19 -48.90 11.59
C PRO A 22 32.63 -48.50 11.98
N ASP A 23 33.66 -49.03 11.31
CA ASP A 23 35.07 -48.68 11.56
C ASP A 23 35.43 -47.31 10.97
N LEU A 24 34.66 -46.85 9.98
CA LEU A 24 34.80 -45.53 9.36
C LEU A 24 34.02 -44.43 10.08
N LEU A 25 33.03 -44.78 10.90
CA LEU A 25 32.11 -43.86 11.56
C LEU A 25 31.94 -44.19 13.06
N PRO A 26 33.02 -44.18 13.86
CA PRO A 26 32.98 -44.59 15.27
C PRO A 26 32.17 -43.64 16.19
N GLY A 27 31.72 -42.50 15.68
CA GLY A 27 30.93 -41.49 16.40
C GLY A 27 29.52 -41.29 15.83
N LEU A 28 28.91 -42.34 15.28
CA LEU A 28 27.55 -42.25 14.74
C LEU A 28 26.54 -42.16 15.89
N GLU A 29 26.00 -40.98 16.10
CA GLU A 29 24.98 -40.70 17.11
C GLU A 29 23.67 -40.35 16.41
N VAL A 30 22.57 -40.98 16.84
CA VAL A 30 21.22 -40.69 16.34
C VAL A 30 20.58 -39.76 17.36
N LEU A 31 20.47 -38.48 17.01
CA LEU A 31 19.82 -37.51 17.86
C LEU A 31 18.30 -37.73 17.85
N GLY A 32 17.72 -38.03 19.01
CA GLY A 32 16.28 -38.18 19.21
C GLY A 32 15.54 -36.83 19.20
N GLN A 33 14.20 -36.85 19.13
CA GLN A 33 13.36 -35.63 19.13
C GLN A 33 13.52 -34.76 20.39
N GLU A 34 14.10 -35.28 21.48
CA GLU A 34 14.31 -34.55 22.74
C GLU A 34 15.77 -34.14 22.97
N GLU A 35 16.71 -34.52 22.10
CA GLU A 35 18.13 -34.18 22.26
C GLU A 35 18.46 -32.81 21.66
N THR A 36 18.93 -31.90 22.52
CA THR A 36 19.39 -30.57 22.11
C THR A 36 20.86 -30.61 21.71
N VAL A 37 21.17 -30.21 20.48
CA VAL A 37 22.56 -30.00 20.05
C VAL A 37 23.13 -28.79 20.80
N GLU A 38 24.18 -29.01 21.61
CA GLU A 38 24.87 -27.92 22.27
C GLU A 38 25.48 -26.97 21.23
N ARG A 39 25.14 -25.69 21.34
CA ARG A 39 25.65 -24.65 20.45
C ARG A 39 27.15 -24.48 20.73
N PRO A 40 28.04 -24.58 19.73
CA PRO A 40 29.47 -24.44 19.94
C PRO A 40 29.77 -23.08 20.59
N GLU A 41 30.58 -23.07 21.65
CA GLU A 41 31.02 -21.86 22.33
C GLU A 41 31.73 -20.93 21.32
N ARG A 42 31.07 -19.81 20.96
CA ARG A 42 31.67 -18.70 20.21
C ARG A 42 31.85 -17.51 21.13
N GLU A 43 32.87 -16.69 20.84
CA GLU A 43 32.92 -15.31 21.35
C GLU A 43 31.59 -14.63 21.03
N GLN A 44 30.87 -14.23 22.09
CA GLN A 44 29.52 -13.68 22.04
C GLN A 44 29.55 -12.25 21.49
N GLY A 45 29.76 -12.10 20.18
CA GLY A 45 29.46 -10.87 19.45
C GLY A 45 28.14 -11.05 18.69
N GLU A 46 27.26 -10.05 18.74
CA GLU A 46 26.12 -10.00 17.83
C GLU A 46 26.64 -10.02 16.38
N ALA A 47 26.03 -10.85 15.53
CA ALA A 47 26.39 -10.86 14.12
C ALA A 47 25.97 -9.50 13.51
N PRO A 48 26.76 -8.92 12.60
CA PRO A 48 26.48 -7.60 12.02
C PRO A 48 25.35 -7.64 10.97
N TYR A 49 24.43 -8.60 11.09
CA TYR A 49 23.35 -8.84 10.16
C TYR A 49 22.00 -8.76 10.85
N SER A 50 21.08 -8.03 10.24
CA SER A 50 19.64 -8.08 10.49
C SER A 50 19.04 -8.99 9.41
N VAL A 51 18.23 -9.96 9.80
CA VAL A 51 17.64 -10.95 8.88
C VAL A 51 16.14 -10.74 8.87
N LEU A 52 15.59 -10.45 7.69
CA LEU A 52 14.16 -10.46 7.44
C LEU A 52 13.77 -11.83 6.86
N LEU A 53 12.75 -12.45 7.43
CA LEU A 53 12.20 -13.72 6.95
C LEU A 53 10.88 -13.45 6.25
N ALA A 54 10.74 -13.88 5.01
CA ALA A 54 9.45 -13.93 4.35
C ALA A 54 8.58 -15.01 5.04
N PRO A 55 7.24 -14.94 4.94
CA PRO A 55 6.33 -15.86 5.65
C PRO A 55 6.61 -17.34 5.40
N GLU A 56 7.01 -17.69 4.18
CA GLU A 56 7.33 -19.07 3.76
C GLU A 56 8.73 -19.54 4.21
N ALA A 57 9.64 -18.62 4.55
CA ALA A 57 11.04 -18.93 4.75
C ALA A 57 11.31 -19.86 5.94
N ALA A 58 10.44 -19.83 6.95
CA ALA A 58 10.55 -20.73 8.11
C ALA A 58 10.35 -22.21 7.72
N GLU A 59 9.49 -22.48 6.74
CA GLU A 59 9.19 -23.82 6.24
C GLU A 59 10.14 -24.24 5.11
N ASP A 60 10.44 -23.32 4.20
CA ASP A 60 11.23 -23.60 3.00
C ASP A 60 12.74 -23.62 3.26
N LEU A 61 13.20 -22.80 4.20
CA LEU A 61 14.63 -22.61 4.50
C LEU A 61 14.98 -22.82 5.98
N PRO A 62 14.52 -23.91 6.64
CA PRO A 62 14.65 -24.08 8.09
C PRO A 62 16.11 -24.12 8.55
N ALA A 63 17.01 -24.65 7.71
CA ALA A 63 18.45 -24.66 7.99
C ALA A 63 19.06 -23.26 7.95
N ALA A 64 18.67 -22.40 6.99
CA ALA A 64 19.17 -21.03 6.90
C ALA A 64 18.70 -20.20 8.09
N VAL A 65 17.43 -20.34 8.49
CA VAL A 65 16.87 -19.69 9.67
C VAL A 65 17.59 -20.14 10.95
N ALA A 66 17.81 -21.45 11.10
CA ALA A 66 18.55 -22.00 12.24
C ALA A 66 19.99 -21.45 12.30
N VAL A 67 20.69 -21.36 11.16
CA VAL A 67 22.04 -20.80 11.06
C VAL A 67 22.05 -19.31 11.41
N ALA A 68 21.11 -18.51 10.90
CA ALA A 68 21.02 -17.08 11.23
C ALA A 68 20.84 -16.85 12.74
N ARG A 69 19.91 -17.60 13.36
CA ARG A 69 19.70 -17.58 14.82
C ARG A 69 20.93 -18.06 15.57
N ALA A 70 21.57 -19.13 15.09
CA ALA A 70 22.80 -19.70 15.67
C ALA A 70 24.03 -18.79 15.51
N ALA A 71 24.03 -17.90 14.52
CA ALA A 71 25.05 -16.87 14.34
C ALA A 71 24.87 -15.68 15.29
N GLY A 72 23.70 -15.53 15.93
CA GLY A 72 23.39 -14.38 16.78
C GLY A 72 22.91 -13.17 16.00
N SER A 73 22.39 -13.35 14.77
CA SER A 73 21.76 -12.28 14.01
C SER A 73 20.44 -11.84 14.66
N ARG A 74 20.08 -10.58 14.47
CA ARG A 74 18.72 -10.08 14.75
C ARG A 74 17.80 -10.66 13.66
N VAL A 75 16.73 -11.35 14.03
CA VAL A 75 15.82 -12.00 13.08
C VAL A 75 14.41 -11.48 13.30
N HIS A 76 13.73 -11.08 12.22
CA HIS A 76 12.34 -10.64 12.22
C HIS A 76 11.58 -11.29 11.09
N GLU A 77 10.34 -11.70 11.35
CA GLU A 77 9.42 -12.19 10.33
C GLU A 77 8.71 -10.99 9.72
N ASP A 78 8.91 -10.77 8.43
CA ASP A 78 8.19 -9.75 7.67
C ASP A 78 6.92 -10.39 7.09
N PRO A 79 5.72 -10.05 7.61
CA PRO A 79 4.49 -10.72 7.23
C PRO A 79 4.08 -10.44 5.78
N ALA A 80 4.61 -9.39 5.16
CA ALA A 80 4.28 -8.99 3.79
C ALA A 80 5.37 -9.35 2.78
N ALA A 81 6.54 -9.77 3.24
CA ALA A 81 7.76 -9.85 2.43
C ALA A 81 8.04 -8.54 1.65
N ASP A 82 7.63 -7.41 2.22
CA ASP A 82 7.88 -6.07 1.72
C ASP A 82 8.21 -5.18 2.94
N PRO A 83 9.49 -4.79 3.11
CA PRO A 83 9.94 -4.05 4.28
C PRO A 83 9.24 -2.71 4.53
N ARG A 84 8.50 -2.22 3.54
CA ARG A 84 7.74 -0.95 3.60
C ARG A 84 6.35 -1.11 4.21
N ALA A 85 5.82 -2.32 4.25
CA ALA A 85 4.41 -2.57 4.53
C ALA A 85 4.08 -2.57 6.03
N ASP A 86 4.92 -3.23 6.83
CA ASP A 86 4.67 -3.46 8.25
C ASP A 86 5.47 -2.47 9.14
N PRO A 87 4.83 -1.72 10.05
CA PRO A 87 5.52 -0.85 10.99
C PRO A 87 6.53 -1.57 11.88
N GLY A 88 6.26 -2.81 12.28
CA GLY A 88 7.16 -3.64 13.08
C GLY A 88 8.44 -4.01 12.33
N THR A 89 8.34 -4.32 11.03
CA THR A 89 9.50 -4.53 10.16
C THR A 89 10.34 -3.25 10.05
N ILE A 90 9.70 -2.09 9.89
CA ILE A 90 10.39 -0.79 9.80
C ILE A 90 11.10 -0.47 11.11
N ASP A 91 10.43 -0.61 12.26
CA ASP A 91 11.01 -0.41 13.59
C ASP A 91 12.20 -1.36 13.82
N PHE A 92 12.08 -2.62 13.39
CA PHE A 92 13.16 -3.59 13.46
C PHE A 92 14.38 -3.14 12.65
N LEU A 93 14.19 -2.69 11.41
CA LEU A 93 15.28 -2.21 10.55
C LEU A 93 15.93 -0.95 11.13
N ARG A 94 15.12 0.05 11.49
CA ARG A 94 15.59 1.32 12.04
C ARG A 94 16.21 1.20 13.43
N GLY A 95 15.94 0.12 14.16
CA GLY A 95 16.53 -0.15 15.48
C GLY A 95 18.04 -0.43 15.47
N ALA A 96 18.63 -0.85 14.34
CA ALA A 96 20.08 -0.94 14.15
C ALA A 96 20.44 -0.77 12.65
N PRO A 97 20.42 0.46 12.12
CA PRO A 97 20.55 0.74 10.69
C PRO A 97 21.96 0.46 10.13
N GLU A 98 22.95 0.28 11.00
CA GLU A 98 24.33 -0.07 10.63
C GLU A 98 24.53 -1.55 10.30
N HIS A 99 23.55 -2.40 10.61
CA HIS A 99 23.60 -3.83 10.30
C HIS A 99 23.33 -4.06 8.80
N SER A 100 24.04 -5.02 8.21
CA SER A 100 23.71 -5.50 6.86
C SER A 100 22.39 -6.26 6.89
N VAL A 101 21.49 -6.00 5.94
CA VAL A 101 20.17 -6.64 5.89
C VAL A 101 20.20 -7.84 4.94
N LEU A 102 19.73 -9.00 5.42
CA LEU A 102 19.56 -10.22 4.63
C LEU A 102 18.09 -10.60 4.57
N GLY A 103 17.51 -10.62 3.37
CA GLY A 103 16.19 -11.20 3.14
C GLY A 103 16.30 -12.70 2.88
N LEU A 104 15.54 -13.52 3.62
CA LEU A 104 15.41 -14.95 3.40
C LEU A 104 13.98 -15.27 2.95
N GLY A 105 13.86 -15.96 1.81
CA GLY A 105 12.58 -16.32 1.19
C GLY A 105 12.38 -15.63 -0.16
N ASP A 106 11.67 -16.29 -1.06
CA ASP A 106 11.48 -15.83 -2.44
C ASP A 106 10.46 -14.67 -2.52
N GLY A 107 9.63 -14.48 -1.48
CA GLY A 107 8.65 -13.39 -1.39
C GLY A 107 9.24 -11.99 -1.50
N PHE A 108 10.52 -11.80 -1.12
CA PHE A 108 11.22 -10.51 -1.27
C PHE A 108 11.60 -10.17 -2.73
N GLY A 109 11.43 -11.11 -3.66
CA GLY A 109 11.75 -10.92 -5.06
C GLY A 109 13.25 -10.84 -5.34
N THR A 110 13.65 -9.94 -6.24
CA THR A 110 15.06 -9.81 -6.63
C THR A 110 15.85 -8.99 -5.60
N ALA A 111 17.16 -9.20 -5.54
CA ALA A 111 18.04 -8.42 -4.65
C ALA A 111 17.96 -6.90 -4.89
N ALA A 112 17.71 -6.45 -6.13
CA ALA A 112 17.56 -5.03 -6.44
C ALA A 112 16.27 -4.46 -5.85
N VAL A 113 15.15 -5.15 -6.03
CA VAL A 113 13.85 -4.78 -5.45
C VAL A 113 13.92 -4.78 -3.93
N PHE A 114 14.49 -5.84 -3.34
CA PHE A 114 14.65 -5.92 -1.89
C PHE A 114 15.52 -4.78 -1.34
N ALA A 115 16.62 -4.44 -2.01
CA ALA A 115 17.49 -3.35 -1.60
C ALA A 115 16.77 -1.99 -1.65
N GLU A 116 16.05 -1.69 -2.74
CA GLU A 116 15.29 -0.45 -2.89
C GLU A 116 14.19 -0.32 -1.83
N ARG A 117 13.41 -1.39 -1.59
CA ARG A 117 12.35 -1.39 -0.59
C ARG A 117 12.87 -1.29 0.84
N THR A 118 14.01 -1.92 1.13
CA THR A 118 14.69 -1.82 2.43
C THR A 118 15.25 -0.42 2.65
N ASP A 119 15.84 0.21 1.62
CA ASP A 119 16.32 1.59 1.69
C ASP A 119 15.17 2.58 1.94
N ALA A 120 14.04 2.39 1.26
CA ALA A 120 12.81 3.15 1.54
C ALA A 120 12.37 2.97 2.99
N ALA A 121 12.25 1.73 3.48
CA ALA A 121 11.88 1.47 4.88
C ALA A 121 12.80 2.17 5.89
N LEU A 122 14.10 2.28 5.59
CA LEU A 122 15.07 2.95 6.46
C LEU A 122 14.99 4.49 6.40
N THR A 123 14.62 5.08 5.26
CA THR A 123 14.85 6.52 5.00
C THR A 123 13.58 7.35 4.80
N VAL A 124 12.49 6.76 4.33
CA VAL A 124 11.23 7.45 3.98
C VAL A 124 10.37 7.66 5.24
N PRO A 125 9.79 8.85 5.47
CA PRO A 125 8.86 9.06 6.58
C PRO A 125 7.62 8.17 6.43
N GLU A 126 7.10 7.68 7.55
CA GLU A 126 5.90 6.84 7.57
C GLU A 126 4.62 7.67 7.36
N LEU A 127 3.59 6.99 6.86
CA LEU A 127 2.22 7.50 6.80
C LEU A 127 1.62 7.65 8.21
N PRO A 128 0.58 8.49 8.38
CA PRO A 128 -0.27 8.42 9.57
C PRO A 128 -0.74 6.99 9.84
N GLY A 129 -0.48 6.49 11.05
CA GLY A 129 -0.74 5.09 11.43
C GLY A 129 0.43 4.11 11.21
N GLY A 130 1.61 4.60 10.81
CA GLY A 130 2.83 3.80 10.60
C GLY A 130 2.90 3.20 9.19
N GLY A 131 4.02 2.61 8.79
CA GLY A 131 4.21 2.01 7.47
C GLY A 131 4.33 3.03 6.33
N LEU A 132 4.76 2.56 5.15
CA LEU A 132 4.96 3.42 3.97
C LEU A 132 3.89 3.18 2.89
N LEU A 133 3.17 2.06 2.96
CA LEU A 133 2.14 1.69 1.98
C LEU A 133 0.75 2.11 2.45
N ALA A 134 -0.05 2.65 1.52
CA ALA A 134 -1.43 3.04 1.80
C ALA A 134 -2.31 1.80 1.99
N PHE A 135 -2.18 0.79 1.12
CA PHE A 135 -2.93 -0.47 1.16
C PHE A 135 -1.97 -1.66 0.93
N PRO A 136 -2.28 -2.89 1.39
CA PRO A 136 -3.49 -3.32 2.11
C PRO A 136 -3.38 -3.20 3.65
N GLY A 137 -2.33 -2.59 4.20
CA GLY A 137 -2.07 -2.57 5.65
C GLY A 137 -3.05 -1.73 6.49
N ARG A 138 -3.93 -0.94 5.87
CA ARG A 138 -4.98 -0.15 6.55
C ARG A 138 -6.17 0.05 5.62
N ARG A 139 -7.32 0.41 6.18
CA ARG A 139 -8.44 1.02 5.44
C ARG A 139 -8.45 2.52 5.70
N MET A 140 -9.06 3.31 4.82
CA MET A 140 -9.23 4.74 5.04
C MET A 140 -10.69 5.13 5.03
N VAL A 141 -11.08 6.00 5.97
CA VAL A 141 -12.41 6.60 6.01
C VAL A 141 -12.27 8.12 6.08
N ALA A 142 -12.78 8.80 5.05
CA ALA A 142 -12.59 10.21 4.82
C ALA A 142 -13.86 11.03 5.06
N LEU A 143 -13.69 12.21 5.63
CA LEU A 143 -14.70 13.27 5.59
C LEU A 143 -14.45 14.12 4.33
N TYR A 144 -15.46 14.26 3.47
CA TYR A 144 -15.35 14.95 2.18
C TYR A 144 -15.83 16.40 2.28
N GLY A 145 -15.14 17.32 1.59
CA GLY A 145 -15.70 18.62 1.23
C GLY A 145 -14.67 19.73 1.12
N ASN A 146 -15.10 20.99 1.27
CA ASN A 146 -14.21 22.16 1.16
C ASN A 146 -14.28 23.03 2.43
N PRO A 147 -13.14 23.59 2.91
CA PRO A 147 -13.10 24.47 4.09
C PRO A 147 -14.03 25.70 4.05
N SER A 148 -14.40 26.18 2.86
CA SER A 148 -15.18 27.41 2.67
C SER A 148 -16.64 27.29 3.14
N GLY A 149 -17.16 26.07 3.35
CA GLY A 149 -18.46 25.90 4.00
C GLY A 149 -19.23 24.62 3.66
N PRO A 150 -20.46 24.50 4.18
CA PRO A 150 -21.24 23.26 4.17
C PRO A 150 -21.81 22.88 2.80
N ALA A 151 -21.84 23.81 1.84
CA ALA A 151 -22.42 23.56 0.52
C ALA A 151 -21.61 22.59 -0.35
N LEU A 152 -20.36 22.30 0.05
CA LEU A 152 -19.41 21.48 -0.70
C LEU A 152 -19.08 20.16 0.02
N GLY A 153 -19.84 19.78 1.06
CA GLY A 153 -19.70 18.50 1.75
C GLY A 153 -19.51 18.63 3.26
N ALA A 154 -19.69 17.51 3.96
CA ALA A 154 -19.69 17.40 5.41
C ALA A 154 -18.43 17.96 6.11
N LEU A 155 -17.27 18.02 5.43
CA LEU A 155 -16.02 18.57 6.00
C LEU A 155 -16.13 20.06 6.36
N GLY A 156 -16.77 20.85 5.49
CA GLY A 156 -16.90 22.31 5.64
C GLY A 156 -18.01 22.76 6.60
N GLU A 157 -18.76 21.83 7.19
CA GLU A 157 -19.82 22.14 8.16
C GLU A 157 -19.29 22.61 9.51
N GLN A 158 -17.98 22.49 9.73
CA GLN A 158 -17.33 22.79 10.99
C GLN A 158 -15.89 23.32 10.79
N ASP A 159 -15.25 23.78 11.87
CA ASP A 159 -13.83 24.15 11.85
C ASP A 159 -12.90 22.93 11.78
N VAL A 160 -11.62 23.17 11.51
CA VAL A 160 -10.60 22.11 11.32
C VAL A 160 -10.50 21.15 12.52
N ASP A 161 -10.54 21.67 13.75
CA ASP A 161 -10.45 20.84 14.95
C ASP A 161 -11.68 19.92 15.11
N ALA A 162 -12.87 20.45 14.81
CA ALA A 162 -14.10 19.68 14.82
C ALA A 162 -14.14 18.67 13.66
N ALA A 163 -13.66 19.04 12.47
CA ALA A 163 -13.55 18.13 11.34
C ALA A 163 -12.61 16.95 11.65
N ILE A 164 -11.46 17.22 12.30
CA ILE A 164 -10.51 16.19 12.72
C ILE A 164 -11.17 15.22 13.71
N ARG A 165 -11.91 15.74 14.69
CA ARG A 165 -12.66 14.90 15.64
C ARG A 165 -13.71 14.04 14.93
N ARG A 166 -14.50 14.64 14.04
CA ARG A 166 -15.54 13.94 13.27
C ARG A 166 -14.96 12.84 12.38
N ALA A 167 -13.85 13.09 11.69
CA ALA A 167 -13.16 12.08 10.88
C ALA A 167 -12.63 10.91 11.74
N LYS A 168 -12.09 11.20 12.93
CA LYS A 168 -11.63 10.16 13.87
C LYS A 168 -12.78 9.32 14.43
N GLU A 169 -13.87 9.96 14.83
CA GLU A 169 -15.09 9.28 15.30
C GLU A 169 -15.65 8.36 14.20
N LEU A 170 -15.73 8.88 12.97
CA LEU A 170 -16.19 8.13 11.81
C LEU A 170 -15.31 6.91 11.51
N ALA A 171 -13.98 7.07 11.50
CA ALA A 171 -13.05 5.94 11.35
C ALA A 171 -13.21 4.90 12.48
N GLN A 172 -13.44 5.35 13.71
CA GLN A 172 -13.68 4.47 14.86
C GLN A 172 -14.98 3.65 14.72
N GLU A 173 -16.02 4.19 14.09
CA GLU A 173 -17.27 3.46 13.82
C GLU A 173 -17.06 2.29 12.85
N TYR A 174 -16.08 2.38 11.95
CA TYR A 174 -15.75 1.32 11.00
C TYR A 174 -14.85 0.23 11.58
N GLN A 175 -13.98 0.56 12.55
CA GLN A 175 -12.97 -0.37 13.08
C GLN A 175 -13.52 -1.73 13.53
N PRO A 176 -14.70 -1.86 14.18
CA PRO A 176 -15.26 -3.16 14.56
C PRO A 176 -15.61 -4.10 13.40
N PHE A 177 -15.59 -3.59 12.17
CA PHE A 177 -15.97 -4.33 10.96
C PHE A 177 -14.79 -4.57 10.01
N SER A 178 -13.58 -4.19 10.41
CA SER A 178 -12.34 -4.33 9.63
C SER A 178 -11.28 -5.06 10.44
N ASP A 179 -10.58 -5.99 9.80
CA ASP A 179 -9.43 -6.66 10.42
C ASP A 179 -8.19 -5.74 10.40
N GLU A 180 -8.10 -4.87 9.40
CA GLU A 180 -7.07 -3.85 9.27
C GLU A 180 -7.39 -2.60 10.14
N PRO A 181 -6.37 -1.83 10.57
CA PRO A 181 -6.57 -0.52 11.15
C PRO A 181 -7.35 0.41 10.21
N VAL A 182 -8.32 1.16 10.75
CA VAL A 182 -9.08 2.15 9.99
C VAL A 182 -8.51 3.54 10.27
N GLN A 183 -7.81 4.07 9.26
CA GLN A 183 -7.14 5.36 9.28
C GLN A 183 -8.13 6.48 8.96
N PRO A 184 -8.32 7.48 9.84
CA PRO A 184 -9.10 8.67 9.51
C PRO A 184 -8.43 9.47 8.40
N ALA A 185 -9.24 10.03 7.51
CA ALA A 185 -8.80 10.85 6.40
C ALA A 185 -9.69 12.07 6.18
N PHE A 186 -9.19 13.00 5.38
CA PHE A 186 -9.95 14.04 4.70
C PHE A 186 -9.84 13.84 3.20
N GLU A 187 -10.91 14.19 2.50
CA GLU A 187 -10.93 14.36 1.06
C GLU A 187 -11.35 15.81 0.80
N ILE A 188 -10.36 16.67 0.53
CA ILE A 188 -10.55 18.12 0.47
C ILE A 188 -10.63 18.56 -0.97
N ILE A 189 -11.75 19.14 -1.39
CA ILE A 189 -11.89 19.77 -2.72
C ILE A 189 -10.94 20.97 -2.78
N ALA A 190 -9.85 20.85 -3.53
CA ALA A 190 -8.84 21.88 -3.67
C ALA A 190 -9.18 22.86 -4.80
N THR A 191 -9.79 22.36 -5.87
CA THR A 191 -10.36 23.18 -6.96
C THR A 191 -11.83 22.86 -7.12
N VAL A 192 -12.67 23.89 -7.19
CA VAL A 192 -14.13 23.79 -7.16
C VAL A 192 -14.69 24.15 -8.53
N ALA A 193 -15.48 23.26 -9.12
CA ALA A 193 -16.17 23.53 -10.39
C ALA A 193 -17.16 24.71 -10.26
N THR A 194 -17.10 25.67 -11.20
CA THR A 194 -17.96 26.86 -11.17
C THR A 194 -18.87 26.97 -12.38
N SER A 195 -20.13 27.35 -12.17
CA SER A 195 -21.12 27.52 -13.26
C SER A 195 -20.80 28.68 -14.23
N SER A 196 -19.89 29.58 -13.85
CA SER A 196 -19.39 30.67 -14.66
C SER A 196 -17.87 30.66 -14.74
N ALA A 197 -17.34 31.11 -15.87
CA ALA A 197 -15.92 31.28 -16.09
C ALA A 197 -15.31 32.24 -15.06
N GLY A 198 -14.19 31.84 -14.44
CA GLY A 198 -13.36 32.69 -13.60
C GLY A 198 -12.53 33.70 -14.41
N GLU A 199 -11.54 34.32 -13.77
CA GLU A 199 -10.66 35.29 -14.43
C GLU A 199 -9.77 34.66 -15.51
N ASP A 200 -9.36 33.41 -15.30
CA ASP A 200 -8.61 32.56 -16.22
C ASP A 200 -9.49 31.86 -17.26
N GLY A 201 -10.81 31.90 -17.06
CA GLY A 201 -11.81 31.40 -18.00
C GLY A 201 -12.08 29.90 -17.89
N ASP A 202 -11.53 29.20 -16.88
CA ASP A 202 -11.47 27.74 -16.89
C ASP A 202 -12.63 27.01 -16.21
N TYR A 203 -13.56 27.75 -15.59
CA TYR A 203 -14.70 27.19 -14.85
C TYR A 203 -14.30 26.34 -13.64
N SER A 204 -13.15 26.66 -13.02
CA SER A 204 -12.65 26.03 -11.80
C SER A 204 -12.08 27.10 -10.84
N ALA A 205 -12.72 27.28 -9.69
CA ALA A 205 -12.20 28.15 -8.64
C ALA A 205 -11.14 27.41 -7.82
N THR A 206 -9.91 27.93 -7.84
CA THR A 206 -8.79 27.38 -7.07
C THR A 206 -8.82 27.89 -5.63
N THR A 207 -8.80 26.98 -4.65
CA THR A 207 -8.61 27.35 -3.23
C THR A 207 -7.16 27.75 -3.01
N ASP A 208 -6.91 28.79 -2.22
CA ASP A 208 -5.55 29.25 -1.91
C ASP A 208 -4.74 28.10 -1.26
N PRO A 209 -3.58 27.71 -1.83
CA PRO A 209 -2.73 26.68 -1.23
C PRO A 209 -2.33 26.97 0.22
N ASP A 210 -2.19 28.24 0.62
CA ASP A 210 -1.88 28.62 2.01
C ASP A 210 -3.06 28.34 2.96
N GLU A 211 -4.29 28.51 2.48
CA GLU A 211 -5.50 28.15 3.25
C GLU A 211 -5.56 26.63 3.44
N LEU A 212 -5.37 25.87 2.35
CA LEU A 212 -5.32 24.41 2.41
C LEU A 212 -4.18 23.91 3.29
N ARG A 213 -3.02 24.59 3.28
CA ARG A 213 -1.87 24.22 4.10
C ARG A 213 -2.21 24.15 5.58
N SER A 214 -3.01 25.09 6.08
CA SER A 214 -3.42 25.10 7.50
C SER A 214 -4.24 23.85 7.88
N TRP A 215 -5.12 23.39 6.98
CA TRP A 215 -5.91 22.18 7.17
C TRP A 215 -5.05 20.93 7.05
N VAL A 216 -4.17 20.89 6.05
CA VAL A 216 -3.27 19.76 5.80
C VAL A 216 -2.29 19.55 6.96
N ASP A 217 -1.68 20.61 7.48
CA ASP A 217 -0.75 20.50 8.60
C ASP A 217 -1.47 20.03 9.87
N ALA A 218 -2.63 20.61 10.19
CA ALA A 218 -3.43 20.20 11.34
C ALA A 218 -3.89 18.73 11.24
N ALA A 219 -4.29 18.29 10.05
CA ALA A 219 -4.63 16.89 9.79
C ALA A 219 -3.42 15.97 10.02
N GLY A 220 -2.26 16.32 9.47
CA GLY A 220 -1.02 15.55 9.63
C GLY A 220 -0.58 15.42 11.08
N GLU A 221 -0.56 16.53 11.84
CA GLU A 221 -0.25 16.54 13.28
C GLU A 221 -1.23 15.67 14.09
N ALA A 222 -2.49 15.63 13.66
CA ALA A 222 -3.51 14.81 14.28
C ALA A 222 -3.50 13.34 13.82
N GLY A 223 -2.60 12.96 12.90
CA GLY A 223 -2.57 11.61 12.33
C GLY A 223 -3.78 11.33 11.46
N VAL A 224 -4.23 12.29 10.66
CA VAL A 224 -5.30 12.18 9.65
C VAL A 224 -4.67 12.31 8.27
N TYR A 225 -4.97 11.37 7.37
CA TYR A 225 -4.49 11.42 5.99
C TYR A 225 -5.29 12.43 5.17
N VAL A 226 -4.72 13.04 4.13
CA VAL A 226 -5.44 14.00 3.28
C VAL A 226 -5.36 13.56 1.82
N VAL A 227 -6.48 13.65 1.10
CA VAL A 227 -6.53 13.53 -0.36
C VAL A 227 -7.04 14.86 -0.90
N LEU A 228 -6.29 15.51 -1.78
CA LEU A 228 -6.71 16.74 -2.44
C LEU A 228 -7.53 16.40 -3.69
N ASP A 229 -8.79 16.80 -3.76
CA ASP A 229 -9.69 16.54 -4.88
C ASP A 229 -9.69 17.72 -5.87
N LEU A 230 -9.56 17.41 -7.16
CA LEU A 230 -9.50 18.37 -8.25
C LEU A 230 -10.74 18.29 -9.12
N GLN A 231 -11.44 19.42 -9.25
CA GLN A 231 -12.57 19.61 -10.16
C GLN A 231 -12.17 20.58 -11.28
N PRO A 232 -11.63 20.09 -12.41
CA PRO A 232 -10.69 20.88 -13.21
C PRO A 232 -11.32 21.87 -14.18
N GLY A 233 -12.64 21.84 -14.37
CA GLY A 233 -13.29 22.66 -15.38
C GLY A 233 -12.71 22.33 -16.76
N THR A 234 -12.33 23.34 -17.54
CA THR A 234 -11.71 23.17 -18.86
C THR A 234 -10.20 22.97 -18.82
N THR A 235 -9.56 23.14 -17.66
CA THR A 235 -8.11 22.91 -17.48
C THR A 235 -7.82 21.41 -17.41
N ASP A 236 -6.59 20.99 -17.76
CA ASP A 236 -6.17 19.60 -17.57
C ASP A 236 -5.74 19.31 -16.12
N PHE A 237 -5.91 18.07 -15.68
CA PHE A 237 -5.61 17.70 -14.29
C PHE A 237 -4.14 17.92 -13.89
N LEU A 238 -3.19 17.75 -14.82
CA LEU A 238 -1.77 17.89 -14.50
C LEU A 238 -1.41 19.34 -14.22
N ALA A 239 -1.99 20.28 -14.97
CA ALA A 239 -1.81 21.71 -14.71
C ALA A 239 -2.33 22.11 -13.33
N GLN A 240 -3.50 21.61 -12.91
CA GLN A 240 -4.04 21.88 -11.58
C GLN A 240 -3.25 21.19 -10.46
N ALA A 241 -2.86 19.93 -10.63
CA ALA A 241 -2.10 19.20 -9.63
C ALA A 241 -0.77 19.89 -9.28
N LYS A 242 -0.09 20.47 -10.28
CA LYS A 242 1.14 21.25 -10.08
C LYS A 242 0.95 22.54 -9.28
N HIS A 243 -0.27 23.07 -9.20
CA HIS A 243 -0.56 24.22 -8.34
C HIS A 243 -0.44 23.86 -6.85
N PHE A 244 -0.65 22.57 -6.52
CA PHE A 244 -0.57 22.05 -5.16
C PHE A 244 0.68 21.19 -4.93
N GLU A 245 1.73 21.34 -5.75
CA GLU A 245 2.98 20.58 -5.63
C GLU A 245 3.54 20.65 -4.21
N ASP A 246 3.60 21.83 -3.60
CA ASP A 246 4.09 22.02 -2.23
C ASP A 246 3.33 21.18 -1.20
N LEU A 247 2.00 21.08 -1.33
CA LEU A 247 1.18 20.23 -0.45
C LEU A 247 1.39 18.74 -0.77
N LEU A 248 1.50 18.39 -2.05
CA LEU A 248 1.74 17.01 -2.49
C LEU A 248 3.14 16.52 -2.12
N THR A 249 4.09 17.40 -1.78
CA THR A 249 5.38 16.98 -1.19
C THR A 249 5.29 16.57 0.28
N LEU A 250 4.12 16.72 0.92
CA LEU A 250 3.92 16.24 2.30
C LEU A 250 3.61 14.72 2.31
N PRO A 251 4.09 13.98 3.32
CA PRO A 251 4.01 12.52 3.35
C PRO A 251 2.57 12.00 3.50
N HIS A 252 1.69 12.76 4.15
CA HIS A 252 0.31 12.37 4.44
C HIS A 252 -0.72 12.91 3.43
N VAL A 253 -0.27 13.29 2.22
CA VAL A 253 -1.11 13.91 1.19
C VAL A 253 -1.11 13.10 -0.10
N GLY A 254 -2.30 12.65 -0.49
CA GLY A 254 -2.63 12.05 -1.79
C GLY A 254 -3.40 13.01 -2.69
N LEU A 255 -3.82 12.52 -3.86
CA LEU A 255 -4.48 13.29 -4.90
C LEU A 255 -5.70 12.54 -5.43
N ALA A 256 -6.83 13.22 -5.54
CA ALA A 256 -8.03 12.75 -6.21
C ALA A 256 -8.24 13.55 -7.50
N LEU A 257 -8.66 12.86 -8.55
CA LEU A 257 -9.14 13.46 -9.78
C LEU A 257 -10.64 13.23 -9.86
N ASP A 258 -11.41 14.29 -10.13
CA ASP A 258 -12.84 14.18 -10.39
C ASP A 258 -13.20 14.46 -11.87
N PRO A 259 -13.24 13.41 -12.70
CA PRO A 259 -13.60 13.53 -14.11
C PRO A 259 -15.00 14.07 -14.37
N GLU A 260 -15.92 14.05 -13.41
CA GLU A 260 -17.28 14.57 -13.64
C GLU A 260 -17.26 16.07 -13.96
N TRP A 261 -16.25 16.78 -13.45
CA TRP A 261 -16.03 18.20 -13.63
C TRP A 261 -15.02 18.52 -14.73
N ARG A 262 -14.58 17.53 -15.52
CA ARG A 262 -13.68 17.75 -16.65
C ARG A 262 -14.48 18.14 -17.90
N LEU A 263 -14.41 19.41 -18.28
CA LEU A 263 -15.09 19.99 -19.44
C LEU A 263 -14.21 19.98 -20.69
N GLN A 264 -14.86 19.76 -21.84
CA GLN A 264 -14.30 20.02 -23.18
C GLN A 264 -14.72 21.41 -23.68
N ASP A 265 -14.08 21.87 -24.75
CA ASP A 265 -14.41 23.15 -25.39
C ASP A 265 -15.91 23.29 -25.68
N GLY A 266 -16.53 24.31 -25.09
CA GLY A 266 -17.96 24.64 -25.26
C GLY A 266 -18.93 23.90 -24.34
N GLN A 267 -18.44 22.97 -23.50
CA GLN A 267 -19.25 22.30 -22.49
C GLN A 267 -19.47 23.17 -21.24
N ARG A 268 -20.49 22.81 -20.43
CA ARG A 268 -20.86 23.54 -19.19
C ARG A 268 -21.21 22.57 -18.06
N HIS A 269 -20.80 22.88 -16.84
CA HIS A 269 -21.17 22.09 -15.68
C HIS A 269 -22.70 21.97 -15.54
N LEU A 270 -23.15 20.83 -15.01
CA LEU A 270 -24.57 20.49 -14.79
C LEU A 270 -25.44 20.32 -16.06
N GLU A 271 -24.90 20.59 -17.26
CA GLU A 271 -25.57 20.25 -18.53
C GLU A 271 -25.20 18.83 -19.02
N GLN A 272 -23.98 18.39 -18.71
CA GLN A 272 -23.49 17.04 -18.95
C GLN A 272 -22.51 16.63 -17.84
N ILE A 273 -22.30 15.32 -17.72
CA ILE A 273 -21.19 14.76 -16.93
C ILE A 273 -19.92 14.82 -17.76
N GLY A 274 -18.85 15.37 -17.19
CA GLY A 274 -17.53 15.44 -17.78
C GLY A 274 -16.89 14.06 -18.00
N SER A 275 -15.74 14.08 -18.67
CA SER A 275 -14.93 12.88 -18.84
C SER A 275 -13.47 13.22 -19.12
N VAL A 276 -12.61 12.25 -18.81
CA VAL A 276 -11.18 12.28 -19.07
C VAL A 276 -10.75 10.99 -19.76
N ASP A 277 -9.68 11.03 -20.54
CA ASP A 277 -9.05 9.83 -21.08
C ASP A 277 -7.98 9.30 -20.13
N ALA A 278 -7.80 7.98 -20.05
CA ALA A 278 -6.75 7.35 -19.24
C ALA A 278 -5.35 7.91 -19.54
N ALA A 279 -5.08 8.37 -20.77
CA ALA A 279 -3.80 8.99 -21.10
C ALA A 279 -3.55 10.31 -20.35
N GLU A 280 -4.58 11.08 -19.98
CA GLU A 280 -4.41 12.26 -19.12
C GLU A 280 -4.22 11.86 -17.66
N VAL A 281 -4.99 10.87 -17.19
CA VAL A 281 -4.83 10.30 -15.84
C VAL A 281 -3.41 9.76 -15.64
N ASN A 282 -2.87 9.01 -16.61
CA ASN A 282 -1.53 8.45 -16.54
C ASN A 282 -0.44 9.53 -16.55
N ARG A 283 -0.63 10.66 -17.24
CA ARG A 283 0.33 11.79 -17.15
C ARG A 283 0.38 12.38 -15.74
N VAL A 284 -0.74 12.41 -15.04
CA VAL A 284 -0.78 12.84 -13.63
C VAL A 284 -0.12 11.78 -12.74
N ALA A 285 -0.41 10.50 -12.96
CA ALA A 285 0.21 9.39 -12.24
C ALA A 285 1.75 9.40 -12.39
N ASP A 286 2.26 9.52 -13.61
CA ASP A 286 3.71 9.59 -13.91
C ASP A 286 4.37 10.75 -13.17
N TRP A 287 3.74 11.92 -13.18
CA TRP A 287 4.25 13.11 -12.51
C TRP A 287 4.22 12.94 -10.98
N LEU A 288 3.11 12.45 -10.42
CA LEU A 288 2.96 12.27 -8.97
C LEU A 288 3.91 11.18 -8.44
N ALA A 289 4.08 10.07 -9.16
CA ALA A 289 5.05 9.03 -8.82
C ALA A 289 6.48 9.57 -8.88
N GLY A 290 6.81 10.35 -9.91
CA GLY A 290 8.10 11.04 -10.02
C GLY A 290 8.35 12.01 -8.85
N LEU A 291 7.33 12.77 -8.44
CA LEU A 291 7.38 13.67 -7.29
C LEU A 291 7.62 12.88 -5.99
N THR A 292 6.84 11.82 -5.75
CA THR A 292 6.99 10.93 -4.57
C THR A 292 8.41 10.38 -4.46
N ARG A 293 8.97 9.87 -5.56
CA ARG A 293 10.33 9.34 -5.61
C ARG A 293 11.39 10.41 -5.36
N THR A 294 11.25 11.57 -6.00
CA THR A 294 12.22 12.68 -5.90
C THR A 294 12.30 13.24 -4.48
N HIS A 295 11.17 13.29 -3.77
CA HIS A 295 11.06 13.83 -2.42
C HIS A 295 11.16 12.77 -1.32
N ASN A 296 11.50 11.52 -1.67
CA ASN A 296 11.61 10.39 -0.75
C ASN A 296 10.35 10.23 0.14
N LEU A 297 9.17 10.18 -0.49
CA LEU A 297 7.87 10.17 0.18
C LEU A 297 7.27 8.76 0.23
N PRO A 298 6.38 8.49 1.22
CA PRO A 298 5.63 7.24 1.25
C PRO A 298 4.63 7.17 0.09
N GLN A 299 4.04 5.99 -0.11
CA GLN A 299 3.05 5.75 -1.14
C GLN A 299 1.86 6.70 -0.99
N LYS A 300 1.44 7.31 -2.10
CA LYS A 300 0.31 8.24 -2.13
C LYS A 300 -0.96 7.56 -2.60
N VAL A 301 -2.08 7.87 -1.97
CA VAL A 301 -3.40 7.54 -2.55
C VAL A 301 -3.59 8.40 -3.79
N PHE A 302 -3.82 7.75 -4.93
CA PHE A 302 -4.20 8.39 -6.19
C PHE A 302 -5.60 7.95 -6.57
N LEU A 303 -6.59 8.77 -6.22
CA LEU A 303 -8.00 8.43 -6.27
C LEU A 303 -8.66 8.98 -7.54
N LEU A 304 -9.52 8.18 -8.16
CA LEU A 304 -10.24 8.52 -9.38
C LEU A 304 -11.74 8.40 -9.11
N HIS A 305 -12.45 9.52 -9.04
CA HIS A 305 -13.89 9.51 -8.89
C HIS A 305 -14.56 8.95 -10.14
N GLN A 306 -15.50 8.03 -9.92
CA GLN A 306 -16.24 7.43 -11.01
C GLN A 306 -17.60 6.90 -10.55
N PHE A 307 -18.67 7.22 -11.27
CA PHE A 307 -19.97 6.55 -11.13
C PHE A 307 -20.56 6.12 -12.48
N GLN A 308 -19.91 6.50 -13.58
CA GLN A 308 -20.26 6.06 -14.93
C GLN A 308 -19.00 5.67 -15.69
N LEU A 309 -19.05 4.54 -16.41
CA LEU A 309 -17.87 4.03 -17.13
C LEU A 309 -17.27 5.06 -18.08
N ARG A 310 -18.10 5.88 -18.73
CA ARG A 310 -17.65 6.90 -19.69
C ARG A 310 -16.85 8.07 -19.10
N MET A 311 -16.86 8.24 -17.78
CA MET A 311 -16.11 9.31 -17.11
C MET A 311 -14.60 9.15 -17.28
N ILE A 312 -14.13 7.90 -17.39
CA ILE A 312 -12.73 7.58 -17.67
C ILE A 312 -12.70 6.73 -18.95
N GLY A 313 -12.37 7.36 -20.08
CA GLY A 313 -12.18 6.68 -21.36
C GLY A 313 -10.93 5.79 -21.35
N ASN A 314 -10.98 4.66 -22.06
CA ASN A 314 -9.89 3.69 -22.18
C ASN A 314 -9.32 3.25 -20.81
N ARG A 315 -10.21 3.05 -19.83
CA ARG A 315 -9.88 2.78 -18.42
C ARG A 315 -9.00 1.54 -18.22
N GLU A 316 -9.08 0.57 -19.12
CA GLU A 316 -8.22 -0.61 -19.17
C GLU A 316 -6.73 -0.28 -19.40
N SER A 317 -6.44 0.96 -19.83
CA SER A 317 -5.07 1.47 -20.05
C SER A 317 -4.54 2.33 -18.89
N LEU A 318 -5.25 2.39 -17.76
CA LEU A 318 -4.71 3.05 -16.56
C LEU A 318 -3.40 2.37 -16.12
N ASP A 319 -2.38 3.17 -15.85
CA ASP A 319 -1.08 2.67 -15.41
C ASP A 319 -1.07 2.49 -13.88
N THR A 320 -1.01 1.23 -13.45
CA THR A 320 -0.94 0.81 -12.05
C THR A 320 0.44 0.29 -11.64
N ALA A 321 1.46 0.46 -12.49
CA ALA A 321 2.81 -0.06 -12.25
C ALA A 321 3.65 0.80 -11.28
N HIS A 322 3.22 2.03 -10.99
CA HIS A 322 3.91 2.92 -10.05
C HIS A 322 3.72 2.45 -8.61
N GLU A 323 4.75 1.86 -8.00
CA GLU A 323 4.69 1.45 -6.59
C GLU A 323 4.51 2.64 -5.64
N GLU A 324 4.86 3.85 -6.08
CA GLU A 324 4.64 5.10 -5.36
C GLU A 324 3.17 5.47 -5.19
N LEU A 325 2.25 4.86 -5.96
CA LEU A 325 0.84 5.21 -5.98
C LEU A 325 -0.05 4.01 -5.65
N ALA A 326 -0.98 4.22 -4.72
CA ALA A 326 -2.14 3.36 -4.56
C ALA A 326 -3.28 3.93 -5.41
N VAL A 327 -3.45 3.38 -6.62
CA VAL A 327 -4.51 3.80 -7.55
C VAL A 327 -5.87 3.29 -7.05
N VAL A 328 -6.79 4.21 -6.76
CA VAL A 328 -8.14 3.90 -6.27
C VAL A 328 -9.18 4.32 -7.31
N VAL A 329 -10.04 3.41 -7.75
CA VAL A 329 -11.30 3.78 -8.43
C VAL A 329 -12.39 3.89 -7.37
N HIS A 330 -12.95 5.09 -7.23
CA HIS A 330 -13.86 5.45 -6.15
C HIS A 330 -15.30 5.55 -6.68
N ALA A 331 -16.18 4.67 -6.19
CA ALA A 331 -17.58 4.60 -6.59
C ALA A 331 -18.37 5.80 -6.04
N ASP A 332 -18.38 6.88 -6.81
CA ASP A 332 -18.89 8.21 -6.43
C ASP A 332 -20.32 8.46 -6.94
N GLY A 333 -21.19 7.46 -6.80
CA GLY A 333 -22.58 7.55 -7.25
C GLY A 333 -23.53 7.60 -6.07
N HIS A 334 -24.44 8.57 -6.03
CA HIS A 334 -25.46 8.66 -4.99
C HIS A 334 -26.74 7.88 -5.38
N GLY A 335 -27.55 7.53 -4.40
CA GLY A 335 -28.88 6.96 -4.62
C GLY A 335 -29.29 5.87 -3.62
N GLY A 336 -30.34 5.12 -3.97
CA GLY A 336 -30.80 4.02 -3.13
C GLY A 336 -29.83 2.82 -3.15
N PRO A 337 -29.92 1.89 -2.18
CA PRO A 337 -28.97 0.79 -2.06
C PRO A 337 -28.76 -0.07 -3.31
N GLU A 338 -29.82 -0.34 -4.06
CA GLU A 338 -29.73 -1.12 -5.29
C GLU A 338 -28.89 -0.42 -6.36
N GLN A 339 -29.07 0.89 -6.52
CA GLN A 339 -28.33 1.72 -7.49
C GLN A 339 -26.86 1.79 -7.11
N LYS A 340 -26.54 2.01 -5.83
CA LYS A 340 -25.14 2.04 -5.39
C LYS A 340 -24.44 0.70 -5.60
N MET A 341 -25.10 -0.41 -5.29
CA MET A 341 -24.55 -1.74 -5.53
C MET A 341 -24.43 -2.07 -7.02
N GLU A 342 -25.31 -1.52 -7.87
CA GLU A 342 -25.19 -1.60 -9.32
C GLU A 342 -23.99 -0.81 -9.85
N THR A 343 -23.80 0.43 -9.39
CA THR A 343 -22.61 1.24 -9.68
C THR A 343 -21.35 0.49 -9.26
N TRP A 344 -21.29 -0.01 -8.02
CA TRP A 344 -20.16 -0.80 -7.52
C TRP A 344 -19.85 -2.01 -8.39
N ARG A 345 -20.86 -2.82 -8.73
CA ARG A 345 -20.68 -4.00 -9.60
C ARG A 345 -20.19 -3.62 -10.99
N THR A 346 -20.71 -2.53 -11.56
CA THR A 346 -20.35 -2.04 -12.89
C THR A 346 -18.91 -1.53 -12.92
N LEU A 347 -18.52 -0.69 -11.96
CA LEU A 347 -17.20 -0.07 -11.94
C LEU A 347 -16.08 -1.09 -11.75
N ARG A 348 -16.35 -2.21 -11.08
CA ARG A 348 -15.39 -3.30 -10.89
C ARG A 348 -15.09 -4.13 -12.14
N GLN A 349 -15.88 -3.99 -13.20
CA GLN A 349 -15.65 -4.73 -14.44
C GLN A 349 -14.46 -4.13 -15.20
N ASP A 350 -13.62 -4.99 -15.77
CA ASP A 350 -12.52 -4.61 -16.67
C ASP A 350 -11.54 -3.57 -16.07
N LEU A 351 -11.34 -3.62 -14.75
CA LEU A 351 -10.30 -2.84 -14.09
C LEU A 351 -8.93 -3.49 -14.30
N PRO A 352 -7.87 -2.69 -14.55
CA PRO A 352 -6.50 -3.19 -14.50
C PRO A 352 -6.17 -3.83 -13.15
N GLU A 353 -5.23 -4.76 -13.16
CA GLU A 353 -4.68 -5.33 -11.93
C GLU A 353 -4.02 -4.23 -11.08
N GLY A 354 -4.11 -4.35 -9.75
CA GLY A 354 -3.55 -3.36 -8.82
C GLY A 354 -4.45 -2.16 -8.51
N VAL A 355 -5.61 -2.02 -9.16
CA VAL A 355 -6.60 -1.00 -8.79
C VAL A 355 -7.30 -1.39 -7.48
N TRP A 356 -7.26 -0.48 -6.51
CA TRP A 356 -8.05 -0.56 -5.29
C TRP A 356 -9.44 0.04 -5.51
N MET A 357 -10.43 -0.47 -4.78
CA MET A 357 -11.80 0.03 -4.88
C MET A 357 -12.15 0.89 -3.68
N GLY A 358 -12.79 2.03 -3.92
CA GLY A 358 -13.37 2.86 -2.88
C GLY A 358 -14.85 3.14 -3.08
N TRP A 359 -15.50 3.66 -2.05
CA TRP A 359 -16.96 3.83 -1.97
C TRP A 359 -17.33 5.16 -1.32
N LYS A 360 -18.19 5.96 -1.94
CA LYS A 360 -18.72 7.17 -1.28
C LYS A 360 -20.06 6.89 -0.62
N ASN A 361 -20.30 7.45 0.56
CA ASN A 361 -21.61 7.59 1.18
C ASN A 361 -22.02 9.07 1.13
N PHE A 362 -23.29 9.32 0.84
CA PHE A 362 -23.87 10.66 0.82
C PHE A 362 -24.90 10.79 1.94
N TYR A 363 -24.72 11.74 2.85
CA TYR A 363 -25.60 11.88 4.02
C TYR A 363 -27.05 12.18 3.64
N ASP A 364 -27.26 13.04 2.63
CA ASP A 364 -28.58 13.54 2.26
C ASP A 364 -29.13 12.88 0.98
N GLU A 365 -28.26 12.49 0.05
CA GLU A 365 -28.66 11.95 -1.27
C GLU A 365 -28.89 10.44 -1.26
N ASP A 366 -28.27 9.69 -0.36
CA ASP A 366 -28.47 8.24 -0.26
C ASP A 366 -29.70 7.92 0.60
N THR A 367 -30.68 7.21 0.03
CA THR A 367 -31.95 6.90 0.72
C THR A 367 -32.30 5.40 0.65
N PRO A 368 -32.15 4.64 1.76
CA PRO A 368 -31.32 4.96 2.92
C PRO A 368 -29.82 4.85 2.61
N MET A 369 -29.02 5.72 3.22
CA MET A 369 -27.56 5.59 3.25
C MET A 369 -27.12 4.28 3.91
N PHE A 370 -26.00 3.72 3.46
CA PHE A 370 -25.37 2.59 4.14
C PHE A 370 -24.79 3.03 5.49
N SER A 371 -24.96 2.20 6.52
CA SER A 371 -24.20 2.35 7.77
C SER A 371 -22.77 1.84 7.59
N PRO A 372 -21.84 2.16 8.51
CA PRO A 372 -20.51 1.57 8.53
C PRO A 372 -20.53 0.04 8.45
N GLU A 373 -21.36 -0.61 9.28
CA GLU A 373 -21.54 -2.06 9.29
C GLU A 373 -21.99 -2.61 7.94
N ARG A 374 -23.01 -2.01 7.32
CA ARG A 374 -23.51 -2.46 6.01
C ARG A 374 -22.45 -2.24 4.93
N THR A 375 -21.72 -1.12 4.98
CA THR A 375 -20.68 -0.82 4.00
C THR A 375 -19.61 -1.92 3.99
N TYR A 376 -19.11 -2.36 5.15
CA TYR A 376 -18.04 -3.39 5.17
C TYR A 376 -18.55 -4.83 5.12
N ARG A 377 -19.82 -5.09 5.47
CA ARG A 377 -20.38 -6.46 5.41
C ARG A 377 -21.09 -6.80 4.12
N GLU A 378 -21.68 -5.82 3.44
CA GLU A 378 -22.53 -6.06 2.25
C GLU A 378 -21.86 -5.62 0.95
N VAL A 379 -21.02 -4.57 0.97
CA VAL A 379 -20.23 -4.20 -0.21
C VAL A 379 -19.06 -5.18 -0.31
N SER A 380 -19.06 -5.99 -1.38
CA SER A 380 -18.07 -7.05 -1.57
C SER A 380 -17.29 -6.85 -2.88
N PRO A 381 -15.94 -6.88 -2.87
CA PRO A 381 -15.09 -6.90 -1.66
C PRO A 381 -15.29 -5.62 -0.83
N ALA A 382 -14.91 -5.64 0.45
CA ALA A 382 -15.00 -4.43 1.27
C ALA A 382 -14.12 -3.32 0.65
N PRO A 383 -14.61 -2.06 0.58
CA PRO A 383 -13.86 -0.95 0.01
C PRO A 383 -12.62 -0.62 0.84
N TRP A 384 -11.56 -0.17 0.19
CA TRP A 384 -10.29 0.22 0.82
C TRP A 384 -10.29 1.67 1.27
N PHE A 385 -11.02 2.51 0.55
CA PHE A 385 -11.24 3.91 0.86
C PHE A 385 -12.74 4.19 0.88
N VAL A 386 -13.25 4.79 1.95
CA VAL A 386 -14.64 5.25 2.03
C VAL A 386 -14.66 6.74 2.29
N SER A 387 -15.45 7.52 1.56
CA SER A 387 -15.67 8.93 1.94
C SER A 387 -17.13 9.26 2.19
N TYR A 388 -17.35 10.29 3.00
CA TYR A 388 -18.66 10.78 3.42
C TYR A 388 -18.83 12.23 2.99
N GLN A 389 -19.78 12.45 2.09
CA GLN A 389 -20.16 13.77 1.58
C GLN A 389 -21.45 14.26 2.22
#